data_AF-A0A0F9RY11-F1
#
_entry.id   AF-A0A0F9RY11-F1
#
_cell.length_a   1.000
_cell.length_b   1.000
_cell.length_c   1.000
_cell.angle_alpha   90.00
_cell.angle_beta   90.00
_cell.angle_gamma   90.00
#
_symmetry.space_group_name_H-M   'P 1'
#
loop_
_entity.id
_entity.type
_entity.pdbx_description
1 polymer ?
#
loop_
_entity_poly.entity_id
_entity_poly.type
_entity_poly.pdbx_seq_one_letter_code
_entity_poly.pdbx_strand_id
1 'polypeptide(L)'
;MGRFADINGAIGVVTNSVEFKRISALPRRVLDLEAVLDVTCMFLRPNAPSDAMRFWPLQSAALIEAATADGLVGDIGVGSGKTLISLALPTAMDSDCAVLLVPPRLKEKTLREIDEVYGRYFDLPLDRLHIVKYTELSSAKSAEILDEIKPDLIIADEAHLLKRLQSARTKRFRRYMAENPGCRFVMLSGTMENRSIIESAHLVELALRKNSPLPRG
;
A
#
# COMPACT_ATOMS: atom_id res chain seq x y z
N MET A 1 47.52 -27.05 -17.65
CA MET A 1 46.31 -27.38 -18.42
C MET A 1 45.12 -27.19 -17.47
N GLY A 2 44.25 -26.23 -17.76
CA GLY A 2 43.22 -25.72 -16.85
C GLY A 2 43.20 -24.19 -16.87
N ARG A 3 42.81 -23.62 -18.01
CA ARG A 3 42.70 -22.16 -18.22
C ARG A 3 41.55 -21.63 -17.35
N PHE A 4 41.85 -20.70 -16.45
CA PHE A 4 40.85 -19.73 -16.02
C PHE A 4 40.51 -18.90 -17.26
N ALA A 5 39.28 -19.05 -17.76
CA ALA A 5 38.76 -18.22 -18.82
C ALA A 5 38.49 -16.82 -18.24
N ASP A 6 39.14 -15.83 -18.83
CA ASP A 6 38.78 -14.42 -18.74
C ASP A 6 37.27 -14.25 -18.94
N ILE A 7 36.57 -13.89 -17.87
CA ILE A 7 35.25 -13.26 -17.94
C ILE A 7 35.44 -11.75 -18.11
N ASN A 8 36.08 -11.37 -19.22
CA ASN A 8 36.02 -10.02 -19.77
C ASN A 8 34.68 -9.81 -20.47
N GLY A 9 33.64 -9.65 -19.67
CA GLY A 9 32.30 -9.27 -20.10
C GLY A 9 31.71 -8.35 -19.05
N ALA A 10 32.26 -7.14 -18.94
CA ALA A 10 31.77 -6.12 -18.03
C ALA A 10 30.30 -5.80 -18.35
N ILE A 11 29.38 -6.42 -17.62
CA ILE A 11 28.05 -5.86 -17.40
C ILE A 11 28.33 -4.56 -16.65
N GLY A 12 28.28 -3.44 -17.38
CA GLY A 12 28.71 -2.14 -16.89
C GLY A 12 28.04 -1.82 -15.56
N VAL A 13 28.82 -1.80 -14.48
CA VAL A 13 28.36 -1.29 -13.19
C VAL A 13 27.99 0.18 -13.43
N VAL A 14 26.71 0.51 -13.28
CA VAL A 14 26.22 1.89 -13.40
C VAL A 14 26.69 2.65 -12.15
N THR A 15 27.89 3.21 -12.21
CA THR A 15 28.51 3.89 -11.06
C THR A 15 28.18 5.38 -10.97
N ASN A 16 27.59 5.97 -12.02
CA ASN A 16 27.50 7.43 -12.13
C ASN A 16 26.23 8.00 -12.79
N SER A 17 25.14 7.23 -12.90
CA SER A 17 23.88 7.77 -13.43
C SER A 17 23.17 8.66 -12.40
N VAL A 18 22.33 9.59 -12.89
CA VAL A 18 21.45 10.42 -12.05
C VAL A 18 20.54 9.54 -11.20
N GLU A 19 20.01 8.46 -11.76
CA GLU A 19 19.18 7.48 -11.06
C GLU A 19 19.93 6.72 -9.97
N PHE A 20 21.19 6.32 -10.21
CA PHE A 20 22.02 5.68 -9.19
C PHE A 20 22.25 6.63 -8.01
N LYS A 21 22.58 7.90 -8.28
CA LYS A 21 22.76 8.91 -7.23
C LYS A 21 21.47 9.14 -6.44
N ARG A 22 20.32 9.24 -7.12
CA ARG A 22 19.00 9.38 -6.49
C ARG A 22 18.69 8.21 -5.56
N ILE A 23 18.82 6.97 -6.05
CA ILE A 23 18.51 5.76 -5.28
C ILE A 23 19.51 5.55 -4.13
N SER A 24 20.79 5.84 -4.36
CA SER A 24 21.83 5.75 -3.33
C SER A 24 21.61 6.77 -2.20
N ALA A 25 21.10 7.95 -2.53
CA ALA A 25 20.78 9.00 -1.57
C ALA A 25 19.47 8.78 -0.81
N LEU A 26 18.68 7.75 -1.13
CA LEU A 26 17.45 7.47 -0.38
C LEU A 26 17.78 7.09 1.07
N PRO A 27 17.03 7.61 2.05
CA PRO A 27 17.21 7.25 3.44
C PRO A 27 16.97 5.76 3.64
N ARG A 28 17.84 5.12 4.42
CA ARG A 28 17.73 3.70 4.79
C ARG A 28 17.80 3.60 6.29
N ARG A 29 16.88 2.83 6.88
CA ARG A 29 16.88 2.50 8.30
C ARG A 29 16.34 1.10 8.49
N VAL A 30 16.80 0.45 9.55
CA VAL A 30 16.18 -0.78 10.03
C VAL A 30 14.97 -0.37 10.85
N LEU A 31 13.81 -0.99 10.59
CA LEU A 31 12.63 -0.77 11.40
C LEU A 31 12.79 -1.51 12.73
N ASP A 32 12.94 -0.76 13.81
CA ASP A 32 12.94 -1.29 15.17
C ASP A 32 11.50 -1.27 15.71
N LEU A 33 10.86 -2.44 15.75
CA LEU A 33 9.47 -2.58 16.19
C LEU A 33 9.29 -2.38 17.70
N GLU A 34 10.33 -2.51 18.52
CA GLU A 34 10.22 -2.31 19.97
C GLU A 34 10.16 -0.82 20.34
N ALA A 35 10.74 0.03 19.48
CA ALA A 35 10.75 1.48 19.65
C ALA A 35 9.59 2.21 18.94
N VAL A 36 8.70 1.49 18.25
CA VAL A 36 7.57 2.10 17.54
C VAL A 36 6.57 2.67 18.54
N LEU A 37 6.20 3.93 18.34
CA LEU A 37 5.13 4.57 19.10
C LEU A 37 3.80 3.80 18.91
N ASP A 38 3.16 3.42 20.01
CA ASP A 38 1.80 2.89 19.98
C ASP A 38 0.81 4.01 19.63
N VAL A 39 0.21 3.93 18.43
CA VAL A 39 -0.75 4.93 17.95
C VAL A 39 -2.19 4.61 18.34
N THR A 40 -2.45 3.53 19.09
CA THR A 40 -3.80 3.07 19.44
C THR A 40 -4.70 4.18 19.95
N CYS A 41 -4.20 5.02 20.85
CA CYS A 41 -4.99 6.09 21.46
C CYS A 41 -5.54 7.11 20.45
N MET A 42 -4.91 7.26 19.28
CA MET A 42 -5.36 8.17 18.22
C MET A 42 -6.60 7.66 17.47
N PHE A 43 -6.90 6.36 17.58
CA PHE A 43 -7.98 5.71 16.85
C PHE A 43 -9.02 5.10 17.77
N LEU A 44 -8.87 5.18 19.10
CA LEU A 44 -9.88 4.63 20.01
C LEU A 44 -11.17 5.44 19.93
N ARG A 45 -12.31 4.76 20.02
CA ARG A 45 -13.58 5.45 20.28
C ARG A 45 -13.55 6.15 21.64
N PRO A 46 -14.29 7.26 21.81
CA PRO A 46 -14.35 7.98 23.09
C PRO A 46 -14.72 7.10 24.30
N ASN A 47 -15.52 6.05 24.10
CA ASN A 47 -15.97 5.13 25.13
C ASN A 47 -15.37 3.72 24.98
N ALA A 48 -14.21 3.59 24.34
CA ALA A 48 -13.53 2.30 24.24
C ALA A 48 -13.18 1.78 25.66
N PRO A 49 -13.39 0.47 25.93
CA PRO A 49 -13.13 -0.09 27.25
C PRO A 49 -11.63 -0.07 27.57
N SER A 50 -11.26 -0.13 28.85
CA SER A 50 -9.86 -0.06 29.28
C SER A 50 -8.98 -1.23 28.78
N ASP A 51 -9.60 -2.37 28.46
CA ASP A 51 -9.00 -3.55 27.87
C ASP A 51 -9.18 -3.61 26.34
N ALA A 52 -9.45 -2.47 25.71
CA ALA A 52 -9.62 -2.39 24.25
C ALA A 52 -8.44 -2.98 23.48
N MET A 53 -8.76 -3.51 22.30
CA MET A 53 -7.78 -3.96 21.33
C MET A 53 -6.75 -2.85 21.04
N ARG A 54 -5.48 -3.24 20.90
CA ARG A 54 -4.38 -2.35 20.53
C ARG A 54 -3.83 -2.69 19.15
N PHE A 55 -3.28 -1.69 18.48
CA PHE A 55 -2.44 -1.94 17.32
C PHE A 55 -1.17 -2.67 17.75
N TRP A 56 -0.79 -3.67 16.96
CA TRP A 56 0.54 -4.27 17.07
C TRP A 56 1.60 -3.28 16.60
N PRO A 57 2.85 -3.39 17.07
CA PRO A 57 3.91 -2.45 16.68
C PRO A 57 4.09 -2.32 15.16
N LEU A 58 3.96 -3.41 14.41
CA LEU A 58 4.04 -3.37 12.94
C LEU A 58 2.90 -2.56 12.32
N GLN A 59 1.69 -2.63 12.89
CA GLN A 59 0.55 -1.87 12.39
C GLN A 59 0.72 -0.38 12.71
N SER A 60 1.16 -0.04 13.92
CA SER A 60 1.50 1.33 14.30
C SER A 60 2.59 1.90 13.39
N ALA A 61 3.63 1.11 13.11
CA ALA A 61 4.70 1.50 12.19
C ALA A 61 4.13 1.78 10.79
N ALA A 62 3.30 0.88 10.24
CA ALA A 62 2.72 1.06 8.92
C ALA A 62 1.91 2.37 8.80
N LEU A 63 1.14 2.72 9.83
CA LEU A 63 0.36 3.97 9.86
C LEU A 63 1.26 5.20 9.95
N ILE A 64 2.27 5.18 10.82
CA ILE A 64 3.26 6.28 10.96
C ILE A 64 4.02 6.48 9.65
N GLU A 65 4.51 5.39 9.04
CA GLU A 65 5.25 5.46 7.79
C GLU A 65 4.38 5.99 6.64
N ALA A 66 3.15 5.50 6.53
CA ALA A 66 2.24 5.95 5.47
C ALA A 66 1.95 7.45 5.58
N ALA A 67 1.71 7.94 6.80
CA ALA A 67 1.49 9.36 7.07
C ALA A 67 2.74 10.20 6.77
N THR A 68 3.91 9.73 7.21
CA THR A 68 5.18 10.47 7.06
C THR A 68 5.67 10.52 5.62
N ALA A 69 5.51 9.42 4.88
CA ALA A 69 6.02 9.28 3.52
C ALA A 69 4.99 9.65 2.42
N ASP A 70 3.76 9.96 2.81
CA ASP A 70 2.62 10.23 1.92
C ASP A 70 2.28 9.02 1.00
N GLY A 71 2.44 7.81 1.54
CA GLY A 71 2.26 6.55 0.83
C GLY A 71 3.02 5.40 1.48
N LEU A 72 2.74 4.16 1.06
CA LEU A 72 3.32 2.97 1.70
C LEU A 72 3.41 1.79 0.74
N VAL A 73 4.54 1.08 0.80
CA VAL A 73 4.70 -0.28 0.27
C VAL A 73 4.82 -1.24 1.45
N GLY A 74 3.72 -1.87 1.83
CA GLY A 74 3.65 -2.83 2.92
C GLY A 74 3.75 -4.27 2.41
N ASP A 75 4.97 -4.81 2.35
CA ASP A 75 5.18 -6.27 2.21
C ASP A 75 4.97 -6.94 3.57
N ILE A 76 3.70 -7.05 3.95
CA ILE A 76 3.26 -7.44 5.29
C ILE A 76 2.65 -8.84 5.20
N GLY A 77 3.29 -9.80 5.86
CA GLY A 77 2.93 -11.22 5.83
C GLY A 77 1.48 -11.50 6.23
N VAL A 78 0.95 -12.63 5.76
CA VAL A 78 -0.40 -13.09 6.13
C VAL A 78 -0.56 -13.19 7.65
N GLY A 79 -1.75 -12.83 8.16
CA GLY A 79 -2.02 -12.85 9.60
C GLY A 79 -1.53 -11.63 10.39
N SER A 80 -0.75 -10.73 9.78
CA SER A 80 -0.20 -9.53 10.46
C SER A 80 -1.22 -8.38 10.68
N GLY A 81 -2.51 -8.66 10.48
CA GLY A 81 -3.59 -7.68 10.71
C GLY A 81 -3.65 -6.51 9.72
N LYS A 82 -3.39 -6.78 8.43
CA LYS A 82 -3.51 -5.77 7.34
C LYS A 82 -4.88 -5.11 7.28
N THR A 83 -5.95 -5.83 7.62
CA THR A 83 -7.31 -5.27 7.62
C THR A 83 -7.40 -4.05 8.53
N LEU A 84 -6.89 -4.13 9.76
CA LEU A 84 -6.96 -2.99 10.67
C LEU A 84 -6.09 -1.82 10.20
N ILE A 85 -4.92 -2.11 9.60
CA ILE A 85 -4.09 -1.08 8.95
C ILE A 85 -4.90 -0.38 7.85
N SER A 86 -5.50 -1.14 6.93
CA SER A 86 -6.21 -0.57 5.77
C SER A 86 -7.44 0.25 6.16
N LEU A 87 -8.13 -0.13 7.24
CA LEU A 87 -9.25 0.63 7.77
C LEU A 87 -8.83 1.94 8.48
N ALA A 88 -7.65 1.96 9.08
CA ALA A 88 -7.13 3.13 9.82
C ALA A 88 -6.36 4.12 8.94
N LEU A 89 -5.85 3.69 7.79
CA LEU A 89 -5.06 4.52 6.87
C LEU A 89 -5.72 5.84 6.45
N PRO A 90 -7.05 5.94 6.19
CA PRO A 90 -7.64 7.22 5.82
C PRO A 90 -7.52 8.27 6.93
N THR A 91 -7.62 7.86 8.20
CA THR A 91 -7.39 8.75 9.34
C THR A 91 -5.90 9.05 9.51
N ALA A 92 -5.04 8.04 9.43
CA ALA A 92 -3.59 8.23 9.58
C ALA A 92 -3.00 9.18 8.53
N MET A 93 -3.49 9.10 7.30
CA MET A 93 -3.03 9.92 6.18
C MET A 93 -3.87 11.18 5.98
N ASP A 94 -4.86 11.46 6.82
CA ASP A 94 -5.73 12.64 6.66
C ASP A 94 -6.35 12.71 5.23
N SER A 95 -7.12 11.69 4.87
CA SER A 95 -7.73 11.54 3.53
C SER A 95 -9.22 11.87 3.55
N ASP A 96 -9.65 12.83 2.75
CA ASP A 96 -11.05 13.25 2.68
C ASP A 96 -11.97 12.19 2.05
N CYS A 97 -11.44 11.37 1.13
CA CYS A 97 -12.17 10.28 0.50
C CYS A 97 -11.22 9.16 0.09
N ALA A 98 -11.35 8.01 0.74
CA ALA A 98 -10.50 6.84 0.49
C ALA A 98 -11.25 5.73 -0.24
N VAL A 99 -10.54 5.00 -1.11
CA VAL A 99 -10.99 3.72 -1.68
C VAL A 99 -10.10 2.60 -1.16
N LEU A 100 -10.70 1.59 -0.54
CA LEU A 100 -10.04 0.33 -0.20
C LEU A 100 -10.42 -0.74 -1.24
N LEU A 101 -9.44 -1.11 -2.06
CA LEU A 101 -9.55 -2.19 -3.03
C LEU A 101 -9.30 -3.55 -2.36
N VAL A 102 -10.28 -4.44 -2.43
CA VAL A 102 -10.21 -5.78 -1.84
C VAL A 102 -10.50 -6.89 -2.87
N PRO A 103 -9.93 -8.09 -2.69
CA PRO A 103 -10.40 -9.30 -3.35
C PRO A 103 -11.90 -9.53 -3.11
N PRO A 104 -12.66 -10.09 -4.07
CA PRO A 104 -14.10 -10.27 -3.92
C PRO A 104 -14.53 -11.01 -2.66
N ARG A 105 -13.77 -12.05 -2.27
CA ARG A 105 -14.05 -12.87 -1.08
C ARG A 105 -13.75 -12.16 0.25
N LEU A 106 -13.01 -11.05 0.19
CA LEU A 106 -12.59 -10.31 1.40
C LEU A 106 -13.55 -9.16 1.73
N LYS A 107 -14.42 -8.70 0.82
CA LYS A 107 -15.33 -7.58 1.11
C LYS A 107 -16.30 -7.91 2.25
N GLU A 108 -17.04 -9.01 2.14
CA GLU A 108 -18.01 -9.42 3.17
C GLU A 108 -17.33 -9.84 4.48
N LYS A 109 -16.09 -10.32 4.40
CA LYS A 109 -15.27 -10.58 5.60
C LYS A 109 -14.86 -9.27 6.28
N THR A 110 -14.36 -8.30 5.51
CA THR A 110 -13.90 -7.00 6.02
C THR A 110 -15.06 -6.26 6.69
N LEU A 111 -16.25 -6.23 6.06
CA LEU A 111 -17.45 -5.62 6.64
C LEU A 111 -17.85 -6.28 7.97
N ARG A 112 -17.83 -7.61 8.05
CA ARG A 112 -18.08 -8.31 9.33
C ARG A 112 -17.05 -7.99 10.39
N GLU A 113 -15.76 -7.95 10.04
CA GLU A 113 -14.70 -7.59 11.00
C GLU A 113 -14.85 -6.14 11.50
N ILE A 114 -15.31 -5.22 10.65
CA ILE A 114 -15.66 -3.85 11.06
C ILE A 114 -16.79 -3.88 12.10
N ASP A 115 -17.91 -4.55 11.81
CA ASP A 115 -19.10 -4.52 12.67
C ASP A 115 -18.89 -5.30 13.98
N GLU A 116 -18.26 -6.46 13.91
CA GLU A 116 -18.17 -7.41 15.01
C GLU A 116 -16.95 -7.20 15.90
N VAL A 117 -15.87 -6.60 15.37
CA VAL A 117 -14.57 -6.55 16.06
C VAL A 117 -14.05 -5.12 16.14
N TYR A 118 -13.66 -4.53 15.02
CA TYR A 118 -12.88 -3.30 15.03
C TYR A 118 -13.72 -2.09 15.43
N GLY A 119 -14.94 -1.99 14.92
CA GLY A 119 -15.88 -0.91 15.24
C GLY A 119 -16.32 -0.91 16.71
N ARG A 120 -16.02 -1.92 17.52
CA ARG A 120 -16.26 -1.86 18.97
C ARG A 120 -15.21 -1.02 19.70
N TYR A 121 -13.99 -0.98 19.19
CA TYR A 121 -12.84 -0.37 19.86
C TYR A 121 -12.35 0.89 19.15
N PHE A 122 -12.42 0.91 17.81
CA PHE A 122 -11.81 1.94 16.99
C PHE A 122 -12.84 2.86 16.34
N ASP A 123 -12.50 4.15 16.30
CA ASP A 123 -13.19 5.17 15.53
C ASP A 123 -12.62 5.16 14.10
N LEU A 124 -13.28 4.38 13.26
CA LEU A 124 -12.86 4.15 11.88
C LEU A 124 -13.62 5.11 10.94
N PRO A 125 -12.95 5.68 9.92
CA PRO A 125 -13.52 6.68 9.01
C PRO A 125 -14.42 6.05 7.92
N LEU A 126 -15.43 5.29 8.34
CA LEU A 126 -16.29 4.49 7.45
C LEU A 126 -17.21 5.34 6.57
N ASP A 127 -17.48 6.58 6.98
CA ASP A 127 -18.26 7.57 6.24
C ASP A 127 -17.52 8.08 4.99
N ARG A 128 -16.19 8.08 5.02
CA ARG A 128 -15.32 8.52 3.92
C ARG A 128 -14.46 7.39 3.32
N LEU A 129 -14.74 6.13 3.67
CA LEU A 129 -14.02 4.96 3.16
C LEU A 129 -14.92 4.07 2.28
N HIS A 130 -14.61 3.99 0.99
CA HIS A 130 -15.33 3.17 0.03
C HIS A 130 -14.63 1.83 -0.20
N ILE A 131 -15.26 0.73 0.24
CA ILE A 131 -14.74 -0.63 0.02
C ILE A 131 -15.20 -1.16 -1.35
N VAL A 132 -14.26 -1.30 -2.28
CA VAL A 132 -14.52 -1.67 -3.68
C VAL A 132 -13.81 -2.98 -4.01
N LYS A 133 -14.50 -3.92 -4.67
CA LYS A 133 -13.86 -5.15 -5.13
C LYS A 133 -13.03 -4.90 -6.39
N TYR A 134 -11.90 -5.58 -6.55
CA TYR A 134 -11.14 -5.53 -7.81
C TYR A 134 -11.94 -5.95 -9.06
N THR A 135 -12.96 -6.80 -8.89
CA THR A 135 -13.86 -7.19 -9.98
C THR A 135 -14.75 -6.04 -10.44
N GLU A 136 -15.09 -5.10 -9.55
CA GLU A 136 -15.87 -3.90 -9.90
C GLU A 136 -15.04 -3.02 -10.85
N LEU A 137 -13.74 -2.82 -10.56
CA LEU A 137 -12.81 -2.15 -11.48
C LEU A 137 -12.68 -2.84 -12.85
N SER A 138 -12.98 -4.13 -12.94
CA SER A 138 -12.85 -4.90 -14.19
C SER A 138 -14.14 -4.91 -15.01
N SER A 139 -15.27 -4.52 -14.43
CA SER A 139 -16.59 -4.57 -15.06
C SER A 139 -16.82 -3.37 -15.98
N ALA A 140 -17.36 -3.58 -17.17
CA ALA A 140 -17.77 -2.48 -18.05
C ALA A 140 -18.80 -1.54 -17.39
N LYS A 141 -19.66 -2.07 -16.51
CA LYS A 141 -20.71 -1.32 -15.81
C LYS A 141 -20.21 -0.36 -14.74
N SER A 142 -18.97 -0.52 -14.28
CA SER A 142 -18.37 0.27 -13.19
C SER A 142 -17.03 0.84 -13.65
N ALA A 143 -16.94 1.19 -14.93
CA ALA A 143 -15.71 1.70 -15.55
C ALA A 143 -15.23 3.01 -14.93
N GLU A 144 -16.16 3.77 -14.39
CA GLU A 144 -16.00 5.13 -13.90
C GLU A 144 -16.07 5.18 -12.37
N ILE A 145 -16.09 4.04 -11.67
CA ILE A 145 -16.29 4.01 -10.20
C ILE A 145 -15.27 4.87 -9.44
N LEU A 146 -14.01 4.94 -9.89
CA LEU A 146 -13.02 5.84 -9.30
C LEU A 146 -13.27 7.30 -9.67
N ASP A 147 -13.73 7.58 -10.89
CA ASP A 147 -14.05 8.93 -11.36
C ASP A 147 -15.31 9.49 -10.69
N GLU A 148 -16.23 8.61 -10.26
CA GLU A 148 -17.42 8.93 -9.48
C GLU A 148 -17.07 9.20 -8.01
N ILE A 149 -16.30 8.31 -7.38
CA ILE A 149 -15.91 8.44 -5.96
C ILE A 149 -14.92 9.59 -5.76
N LYS A 150 -14.01 9.80 -6.72
CA LYS A 150 -12.93 10.80 -6.67
C LYS A 150 -12.05 10.70 -5.42
N PRO A 151 -11.51 9.51 -5.09
CA PRO A 151 -10.67 9.37 -3.92
C PRO A 151 -9.38 10.20 -4.00
N ASP A 152 -8.96 10.74 -2.87
CA ASP A 152 -7.62 11.32 -2.67
C ASP A 152 -6.63 10.30 -2.10
N LEU A 153 -7.11 9.10 -1.72
CA LEU A 153 -6.31 7.96 -1.29
C LEU A 153 -6.86 6.64 -1.85
N ILE A 154 -6.01 5.83 -2.47
CA ILE A 154 -6.31 4.45 -2.84
C ILE A 154 -5.45 3.49 -2.03
N ILE A 155 -6.09 2.55 -1.35
CA ILE A 155 -5.47 1.50 -0.56
C ILE A 155 -5.74 0.18 -1.27
N ALA A 156 -4.69 -0.49 -1.75
CA ALA A 156 -4.78 -1.78 -2.39
C ALA A 156 -4.40 -2.90 -1.42
N ASP A 157 -5.40 -3.59 -0.86
CA ASP A 157 -5.15 -4.88 -0.20
C ASP A 157 -4.93 -5.95 -1.27
N GLU A 158 -4.01 -6.88 -1.00
CA GLU A 158 -3.53 -7.84 -1.99
C GLU A 158 -3.14 -7.17 -3.32
N ALA A 159 -2.34 -6.11 -3.23
CA ALA A 159 -1.95 -5.24 -4.35
C ALA A 159 -1.30 -5.98 -5.54
N HIS A 160 -0.82 -7.21 -5.33
CA HIS A 160 -0.35 -8.07 -6.40
C HIS A 160 -1.40 -8.27 -7.52
N LEU A 161 -2.69 -8.10 -7.23
CA LEU A 161 -3.78 -8.14 -8.23
C LEU A 161 -3.71 -7.01 -9.26
N LEU A 162 -2.97 -5.91 -8.99
CA LEU A 162 -2.76 -4.78 -9.89
C LEU A 162 -1.47 -4.87 -10.73
N LYS A 163 -0.67 -5.93 -10.60
CA LYS A 163 0.61 -6.07 -11.33
C LYS A 163 0.46 -6.14 -12.85
N ARG A 164 -0.61 -6.76 -13.36
CA ARG A 164 -0.80 -7.00 -14.81
C ARG A 164 -1.27 -5.75 -15.54
N LEU A 165 -0.33 -5.00 -16.15
CA LEU A 165 -0.58 -3.76 -16.92
C LEU A 165 -1.66 -3.90 -18.01
N GLN A 166 -1.80 -5.09 -18.61
CA GLN A 166 -2.79 -5.31 -19.66
C GLN A 166 -4.22 -5.54 -19.15
N SER A 167 -4.39 -5.81 -17.84
CA SER A 167 -5.70 -6.06 -17.26
C SER A 167 -6.55 -4.78 -17.20
N ALA A 168 -7.86 -4.90 -17.43
CA ALA A 168 -8.78 -3.76 -17.42
C ALA A 168 -8.72 -2.97 -16.10
N ARG A 169 -8.69 -3.67 -14.96
CA ARG A 169 -8.53 -3.05 -13.63
C ARG A 169 -7.26 -2.22 -13.50
N THR A 170 -6.10 -2.75 -13.91
CA THR A 170 -4.83 -2.03 -13.80
C THR A 170 -4.81 -0.83 -14.73
N LYS A 171 -5.37 -0.94 -15.95
CA LYS A 171 -5.49 0.19 -16.87
C LYS A 171 -6.32 1.33 -16.28
N ARG A 172 -7.47 1.01 -15.69
CA ARG A 172 -8.37 2.01 -15.09
C ARG A 172 -7.79 2.64 -13.82
N PHE A 173 -7.24 1.82 -12.93
CA PHE A 173 -6.52 2.32 -11.75
C PHE A 173 -5.39 3.27 -12.16
N ARG A 174 -4.53 2.87 -13.11
CA ARG A 174 -3.42 3.72 -13.56
C ARG A 174 -3.89 4.99 -14.27
N ARG A 175 -4.97 4.91 -15.06
CA ARG A 175 -5.59 6.09 -15.67
C ARG A 175 -6.01 7.09 -14.59
N TYR A 176 -6.75 6.63 -13.59
CA TYR A 176 -7.19 7.48 -12.48
C TYR A 176 -6.00 8.13 -11.75
N MET A 177 -4.98 7.36 -11.39
CA MET A 177 -3.77 7.88 -10.73
C MET A 177 -3.00 8.90 -11.59
N ALA A 178 -2.99 8.72 -12.92
CA ALA A 178 -2.33 9.64 -13.84
C ALA A 178 -3.11 10.95 -14.02
N GLU A 179 -4.44 10.87 -14.08
CA GLU A 179 -5.35 12.02 -14.19
C GLU A 179 -5.49 12.78 -12.85
N ASN A 180 -5.20 12.12 -11.72
CA ASN A 180 -5.29 12.67 -10.38
C ASN A 180 -3.94 12.54 -9.64
N PRO A 181 -2.90 13.33 -10.01
CA PRO A 181 -1.57 13.21 -9.43
C PRO A 181 -1.51 13.50 -7.91
N GLY A 182 -2.53 14.18 -7.37
CA GLY A 182 -2.71 14.38 -5.93
C GLY A 182 -3.14 13.11 -5.19
N CYS A 183 -3.81 12.18 -5.86
CA CYS A 183 -4.26 10.93 -5.25
C CYS A 183 -3.07 10.12 -4.75
N ARG A 184 -3.12 9.75 -3.48
CA ARG A 184 -2.08 8.98 -2.78
C ARG A 184 -2.35 7.50 -2.91
N PHE A 185 -1.31 6.69 -2.72
CA PHE A 185 -1.42 5.26 -2.91
C PHE A 185 -0.70 4.48 -1.82
N VAL A 186 -1.39 3.49 -1.29
CA VAL A 186 -0.84 2.49 -0.37
C VAL A 186 -1.06 1.11 -0.96
N MET A 187 0.01 0.32 -1.06
CA MET A 187 -0.08 -1.09 -1.44
C MET A 187 0.26 -1.98 -0.24
N LEU A 188 -0.64 -2.93 0.05
CA LEU A 188 -0.45 -3.96 1.07
C LEU A 188 -0.49 -5.33 0.38
N SER A 189 0.50 -6.18 0.62
CA SER A 189 0.56 -7.53 0.05
C SER A 189 1.36 -8.44 0.97
N GLY A 190 0.89 -9.68 1.19
CA GLY A 190 1.64 -10.68 1.97
C GLY A 190 2.42 -11.67 1.12
N THR A 191 2.17 -11.65 -0.19
CA THR A 191 2.81 -12.49 -1.20
C THR A 191 3.39 -11.61 -2.29
N MET A 192 4.42 -10.82 -1.98
CA MET A 192 5.35 -10.37 -3.00
C MET A 192 6.20 -11.58 -3.45
N GLU A 193 5.56 -12.63 -4.00
CA GLU A 193 6.24 -13.83 -4.47
C GLU A 193 7.23 -13.47 -5.59
N ASN A 194 8.48 -13.26 -5.20
CA ASN A 194 9.76 -13.76 -5.73
C ASN A 194 10.01 -13.91 -7.25
N ARG A 195 9.18 -13.39 -8.16
CA ARG A 195 9.43 -13.56 -9.61
C ARG A 195 9.84 -12.32 -10.36
N SER A 196 9.43 -11.11 -9.94
CA SER A 196 10.02 -9.88 -10.48
C SER A 196 9.57 -8.63 -9.73
N ILE A 197 10.53 -7.92 -9.12
CA ILE A 197 10.33 -6.55 -8.59
C ILE A 197 9.81 -5.62 -9.71
N ILE A 198 10.20 -5.89 -10.96
CA ILE A 198 9.83 -5.12 -12.16
C ILE A 198 8.30 -5.16 -12.37
N GLU A 199 7.63 -6.28 -12.11
CA GLU A 199 6.18 -6.41 -12.32
C GLU A 199 5.35 -5.58 -11.32
N SER A 200 5.93 -5.19 -10.19
CA SER A 200 5.33 -4.27 -9.22
C SER A 200 5.92 -2.85 -9.30
N ALA A 201 6.85 -2.59 -10.21
CA ALA A 201 7.61 -1.34 -10.19
C ALA A 201 6.71 -0.11 -10.31
N HIS A 202 5.71 -0.18 -11.19
CA HIS A 202 4.72 0.88 -11.34
C HIS A 202 3.88 1.12 -10.08
N LEU A 203 3.64 0.10 -9.25
CA LEU A 203 2.91 0.24 -7.99
C LEU A 203 3.80 0.88 -6.92
N VAL A 204 5.06 0.45 -6.84
CA VAL A 204 6.05 1.04 -5.92
C VAL A 204 6.31 2.51 -6.26
N GLU A 205 6.40 2.84 -7.55
CA GLU A 205 6.54 4.22 -8.00
C GLU A 205 5.31 5.06 -7.65
N LEU A 206 4.10 4.54 -7.82
CA LEU A 206 2.88 5.24 -7.42
C LEU A 206 2.80 5.45 -5.90
N ALA A 207 3.21 4.45 -5.10
CA ALA A 207 3.14 4.51 -3.64
C ALA A 207 4.22 5.43 -3.04
N LEU A 208 5.45 5.36 -3.53
CA LEU A 208 6.58 6.08 -2.93
C LEU A 208 6.98 7.34 -3.70
N ARG A 209 6.50 7.52 -4.94
CA ARG A 209 6.77 8.67 -5.81
C ARG A 209 8.27 9.00 -5.90
N LYS A 210 8.69 10.14 -5.37
CA LYS A 210 10.11 10.58 -5.31
C LYS A 210 10.99 9.68 -4.45
N ASN A 211 10.41 8.95 -3.52
CA ASN A 211 11.10 8.05 -2.60
C ASN A 211 11.20 6.61 -3.13
N SER A 212 10.76 6.33 -4.36
CA SER A 212 10.84 4.99 -4.94
C SER A 212 12.30 4.54 -5.12
N PRO A 213 12.71 3.36 -4.62
CA PRO A 213 14.07 2.84 -4.79
C PRO A 213 14.31 2.21 -6.16
N LEU A 214 13.30 2.20 -7.04
CA LEU A 214 13.40 1.61 -8.36
C LEU A 214 13.89 2.62 -9.39
N PRO A 215 14.70 2.19 -10.37
CA PRO A 215 15.06 3.04 -11.50
C PRO A 215 13.80 3.46 -12.25
N ARG A 216 13.72 4.74 -12.60
CA ARG A 216 12.71 5.25 -13.52
C ARG A 216 13.19 4.94 -14.95
N GLY A 217 12.26 4.45 -15.77
CA GLY A 217 12.48 4.20 -17.20
C GLY A 217 12.54 5.47 -18.02
#